data_AF-A0A965TUK5-F1
#
_entry.id   AF-A0A965TUK5-F1
#
_cell.length_a   1.000
_cell.length_b   1.000
_cell.length_c   1.000
_cell.angle_alpha   90.00
_cell.angle_beta   90.00
_cell.angle_gamma   90.00
#
_symmetry.space_group_name_H-M   'P 1'
#
loop_
_entity.id
_entity.type
_entity.pdbx_description
1 polymer ?
#
loop_
_entity_poly.entity_id
_entity_poly.type
_entity_poly.pdbx_seq_one_letter_code
_entity_poly.pdbx_strand_id
1 'polypeptide(L)'
;MFIDVEDKIKKKNKILFNEKSSCLAQLVPLLSEQSHRVQVMWAFDCLPSVLEEFEKIVPSERRPRECVLLCRRWAQGKIKMKEAKRAILACHAVAKEIDDKVGIALSHAIGQGGSTVHVGSHSLGLVVYELTAIV
;
A
#
# COMPACT_ATOMS: atom_id res chain seq x y z
N MET A 1 -0.82 -18.81 -12.43
CA MET A 1 -1.46 -17.65 -11.76
C MET A 1 -2.57 -18.21 -10.85
N PHE A 2 -2.97 -17.53 -9.78
CA PHE A 2 -4.02 -18.06 -8.89
C PHE A 2 -5.41 -17.95 -9.56
N ILE A 3 -6.25 -18.97 -9.43
CA ILE A 3 -7.56 -19.04 -10.12
C ILE A 3 -8.46 -17.84 -9.74
N ASP A 4 -8.44 -17.43 -8.48
CA ASP A 4 -9.22 -16.28 -8.00
C ASP A 4 -8.78 -14.95 -8.63
N VAL A 5 -7.49 -14.82 -8.96
CA VAL A 5 -6.93 -13.66 -9.64
C VAL A 5 -7.34 -13.65 -11.12
N GLU A 6 -7.22 -14.78 -11.81
CA GLU A 6 -7.61 -14.91 -13.22
C GLU A 6 -9.09 -14.55 -13.44
N ASP A 7 -9.98 -14.99 -12.55
CA ASP A 7 -11.40 -14.67 -12.61
C ASP A 7 -11.68 -13.18 -12.39
N LYS A 8 -10.94 -12.52 -11.50
CA LYS A 8 -11.05 -11.07 -11.28
C LYS A 8 -10.53 -10.27 -12.47
N ILE A 9 -9.45 -10.72 -13.12
CA ILE A 9 -8.94 -10.12 -14.36
C ILE A 9 -9.98 -10.21 -15.47
N LYS A 10 -10.60 -11.40 -15.69
CA LYS A 10 -11.68 -11.59 -16.67
C LYS A 10 -12.86 -10.65 -16.42
N LYS A 11 -13.18 -10.38 -15.15
CA LYS A 11 -14.24 -9.45 -14.72
C LYS A 11 -13.82 -7.98 -14.75
N LYS A 12 -12.58 -7.66 -15.14
CA LYS A 12 -12.01 -6.30 -15.18
C LYS A 12 -12.02 -5.59 -13.82
N ASN A 13 -11.87 -6.36 -12.74
CA ASN A 13 -11.73 -5.79 -11.41
C ASN A 13 -10.42 -5.00 -11.31
N LYS A 14 -10.44 -3.89 -10.55
CA LYS A 14 -9.23 -3.10 -10.25
C LYS A 14 -8.38 -3.68 -9.13
N ILE A 15 -8.98 -4.49 -8.25
CA ILE A 15 -8.31 -5.12 -7.11
C ILE A 15 -8.36 -6.63 -7.35
N LEU A 16 -7.19 -7.26 -7.40
CA LEU A 16 -7.05 -8.65 -7.82
C LEU A 16 -6.80 -9.61 -6.64
N PHE A 17 -6.30 -9.09 -5.52
CA PHE A 17 -6.07 -9.87 -4.31
C PHE A 17 -7.01 -9.43 -3.19
N ASN A 18 -7.25 -10.27 -2.20
CA ASN A 18 -7.94 -9.90 -0.96
C ASN A 18 -7.49 -10.85 0.18
N GLU A 19 -8.02 -10.66 1.38
CA GLU A 19 -7.71 -11.46 2.57
C GLU A 19 -8.01 -12.96 2.42
N LYS A 20 -8.81 -13.35 1.42
CA LYS A 20 -9.16 -14.75 1.12
C LYS A 20 -8.32 -15.34 -0.02
N SER A 21 -7.46 -14.55 -0.67
CA SER A 21 -6.59 -15.05 -1.72
C SER A 21 -5.63 -16.10 -1.15
N SER A 22 -5.56 -17.25 -1.81
CA SER A 22 -4.80 -18.42 -1.32
C SER A 22 -3.32 -18.12 -1.07
N CYS A 23 -2.71 -17.23 -1.87
CA CYS A 23 -1.33 -16.76 -1.67
C CYS A 23 -1.10 -15.98 -0.37
N LEU A 24 -2.16 -15.44 0.23
CA LEU A 24 -2.11 -14.66 1.47
C LEU A 24 -2.57 -15.48 2.69
N ALA A 25 -2.96 -16.74 2.51
CA ALA A 25 -3.54 -17.57 3.56
C ALA A 25 -2.65 -17.73 4.81
N GLN A 26 -1.32 -17.71 4.64
CA GLN A 26 -0.37 -17.76 5.76
C GLN A 26 -0.08 -16.36 6.33
N LEU A 27 -0.05 -15.33 5.49
CA LEU A 27 0.31 -13.97 5.91
C LEU A 27 -0.78 -13.30 6.74
N VAL A 28 -2.05 -13.49 6.36
CA VAL A 28 -3.21 -12.88 7.03
C VAL A 28 -3.28 -13.21 8.53
N PRO A 29 -3.24 -14.48 8.97
CA PRO A 29 -3.26 -14.79 10.39
C PRO A 29 -2.00 -14.25 11.11
N LEU A 30 -0.82 -14.41 10.51
CA LEU A 30 0.43 -13.91 11.08
C LEU A 30 0.38 -12.40 11.35
N LEU A 31 -0.10 -11.61 10.38
CA LEU A 31 -0.28 -10.17 10.56
C LEU A 31 -1.29 -9.88 11.66
N SER A 32 -2.43 -10.59 11.70
CA SER A 32 -3.50 -10.35 12.68
C SER A 32 -3.08 -10.55 14.14
N GLU A 33 -2.10 -11.42 14.38
CA GLU A 33 -1.53 -11.69 15.71
C GLU A 33 -0.49 -10.64 16.14
N GLN A 34 -0.01 -9.81 15.21
CA GLN A 34 0.98 -8.79 15.52
C GLN A 34 0.37 -7.55 16.17
N SER A 35 1.14 -6.93 17.06
CA SER A 35 0.81 -5.59 17.56
C SER A 35 0.77 -4.56 16.43
N HIS A 36 -0.02 -3.50 16.62
CA HIS A 36 -0.07 -2.37 15.69
C HIS A 36 1.32 -1.79 15.39
N ARG A 37 2.19 -1.70 16.40
CA ARG A 37 3.57 -1.21 16.24
C ARG A 37 4.39 -2.09 15.28
N VAL A 38 4.29 -3.41 15.42
CA VAL A 38 5.00 -4.36 14.55
C VAL A 38 4.48 -4.24 13.12
N GLN A 39 3.17 -4.13 12.92
CA GLN A 39 2.59 -3.95 11.59
C GLN A 39 3.05 -2.64 10.93
N VAL A 40 3.14 -1.54 11.68
CA VAL A 40 3.69 -0.26 11.18
C VAL A 40 5.15 -0.40 10.76
N MET A 41 5.98 -1.03 11.61
CA MET A 41 7.40 -1.24 11.29
C MET A 41 7.57 -2.11 10.06
N TRP A 42 6.85 -3.23 9.99
CA TRP A 42 6.88 -4.13 8.86
C TRP A 42 6.44 -3.45 7.55
N ALA A 43 5.33 -2.72 7.57
CA ALA A 43 4.89 -1.95 6.40
C ALA A 43 5.96 -0.95 5.94
N PHE A 44 6.63 -0.29 6.89
CA PHE A 44 7.72 0.63 6.58
C PHE A 44 8.98 -0.06 6.05
N ASP A 45 9.24 -1.31 6.40
CA ASP A 45 10.36 -2.05 5.81
C ASP A 45 10.06 -2.48 4.37
N CYS A 46 8.78 -2.68 4.02
CA CYS A 46 8.34 -3.00 2.65
C CYS A 46 8.23 -1.77 1.73
N LEU A 47 7.81 -0.61 2.24
CA LEU A 47 7.55 0.59 1.41
C LEU A 47 8.70 1.08 0.50
N PRO A 48 10.00 0.96 0.86
CA PRO A 48 11.09 1.43 0.01
C PRO A 48 11.10 0.81 -1.39
N SER A 49 10.93 -0.51 -1.51
CA SER A 49 10.91 -1.19 -2.81
C SER A 49 9.70 -0.78 -3.65
N VAL A 50 8.52 -0.72 -3.02
CA VAL A 50 7.27 -0.31 -3.67
C VAL A 50 7.36 1.14 -4.17
N LEU A 51 7.97 2.03 -3.37
CA LEU A 51 8.18 3.42 -3.75
C LEU A 51 9.16 3.53 -4.92
N GLU A 52 10.27 2.78 -4.91
CA GLU A 52 11.23 2.78 -6.00
C GLU A 52 10.60 2.32 -7.33
N GLU A 53 9.76 1.27 -7.28
CA GLU A 53 9.00 0.78 -8.43
C GLU A 53 8.05 1.87 -8.96
N PHE A 54 7.28 2.51 -8.07
CA PHE A 54 6.36 3.58 -8.45
C PHE A 54 7.07 4.74 -9.13
N GLU A 55 8.23 5.16 -8.61
CA GLU A 55 8.98 6.30 -9.14
C GLU A 55 9.63 6.04 -10.49
N LYS A 56 9.90 4.78 -10.83
CA LYS A 56 10.32 4.41 -12.19
C LYS A 56 9.21 4.65 -13.20
N ILE A 57 7.95 4.46 -12.79
CA ILE A 57 6.77 4.57 -13.65
C ILE A 57 6.26 6.01 -13.72
N VAL A 58 6.20 6.71 -12.58
CA VAL A 58 5.65 8.07 -12.47
C VAL A 58 6.66 9.02 -11.79
N PRO A 59 7.82 9.31 -12.42
CA PRO A 59 8.95 9.98 -11.77
C PRO A 59 8.69 11.42 -11.31
N SER A 60 7.73 12.11 -11.92
CA SER A 60 7.35 13.49 -11.55
C SER A 60 6.44 13.54 -10.33
N GLU A 61 5.82 12.43 -9.93
CA GLU A 61 4.84 12.40 -8.85
C GLU A 61 5.52 12.19 -7.49
N ARG A 62 5.46 13.21 -6.63
CA ARG A 62 6.19 13.26 -5.35
C ARG A 62 5.33 12.86 -4.14
N ARG A 63 3.99 12.88 -4.25
CA ARG A 63 3.07 12.61 -3.14
C ARG A 63 3.29 11.25 -2.49
N PRO A 64 3.60 10.15 -3.22
CA PRO A 64 3.88 8.85 -2.59
C PRO A 64 5.16 8.86 -1.74
N ARG A 65 6.24 9.49 -2.21
CA ARG A 65 7.46 9.68 -1.40
C ARG A 65 7.19 10.53 -0.16
N GLU A 66 6.44 11.62 -0.31
CA GLU A 66 6.05 12.49 0.80
C GLU A 66 5.20 11.74 1.84
N CYS A 67 4.28 10.88 1.38
CA CYS A 67 3.50 10.00 2.24
C CYS A 67 4.41 9.10 3.10
N VAL A 68 5.34 8.36 2.49
CA VAL A 68 6.29 7.51 3.23
C VAL A 68 7.09 8.33 4.26
N LEU A 69 7.61 9.48 3.86
CA LEU A 69 8.39 10.36 4.73
C LEU A 69 7.58 10.85 5.93
N LEU A 70 6.38 11.37 5.71
CA LEU A 70 5.54 11.93 6.78
C LEU A 70 5.00 10.84 7.71
N CYS A 71 4.64 9.66 7.19
CA CYS A 71 4.29 8.50 8.02
C CYS A 71 5.46 8.07 8.92
N ARG A 72 6.71 8.03 8.41
CA ARG A 72 7.89 7.76 9.24
C ARG A 72 8.11 8.84 10.31
N ARG A 73 7.97 10.12 9.96
CA ARG A 73 8.09 11.23 10.93
C ARG A 73 7.03 11.13 12.03
N TRP A 74 5.81 10.73 11.69
CA TRP A 74 4.76 10.49 12.68
C TRP A 74 5.12 9.34 13.62
N ALA A 75 5.60 8.21 13.10
CA ALA A 75 5.99 7.07 13.92
C ALA A 75 7.17 7.39 14.86
N GLN A 76 7.99 8.37 14.49
CA GLN A 76 9.06 8.93 15.32
C GLN A 76 8.58 10.00 16.32
N GLY A 77 7.28 10.31 16.38
CA GLY A 77 6.71 11.34 17.25
C GLY A 77 7.01 12.78 16.82
N LYS A 78 7.49 13.01 15.60
CA LYS A 78 7.97 14.32 15.13
C LYS A 78 6.88 15.23 14.57
N ILE A 79 5.73 14.69 14.21
CA ILE A 79 4.60 15.43 13.62
C ILE A 79 3.27 14.91 14.17
N LYS A 80 2.18 15.67 14.00
CA LYS A 80 0.85 15.21 14.42
C LYS A 80 0.23 14.29 13.38
N MET A 81 -0.68 13.40 13.81
CA MET A 81 -1.36 12.44 12.93
C MET A 81 -2.09 13.13 11.75
N LYS A 82 -2.62 14.35 11.96
CA LYS A 82 -3.29 15.12 10.91
C LYS A 82 -2.39 15.41 9.70
N GLU A 83 -1.09 15.63 9.92
CA GLU A 83 -0.12 15.90 8.87
C GLU A 83 0.15 14.63 8.05
N ALA A 84 0.46 13.51 8.71
CA ALA A 84 0.63 12.20 8.05
C ALA A 84 -0.63 11.77 7.29
N LYS A 85 -1.82 11.94 7.90
CA LYS A 85 -3.10 11.62 7.28
C LYS A 85 -3.34 12.40 5.99
N ARG A 86 -2.95 13.69 5.95
CA ARG A 86 -3.07 14.49 4.72
C ARG A 86 -2.20 13.92 3.60
N ALA A 87 -0.97 13.53 3.91
CA ALA A 87 -0.04 12.93 2.96
C ALA A 87 -0.53 11.58 2.42
N ILE A 88 -1.08 10.74 3.31
CA ILE A 88 -1.73 9.47 2.94
C ILE A 88 -2.88 9.71 1.95
N LEU A 89 -3.77 10.66 2.25
CA LEU A 89 -4.88 10.98 1.37
C LEU A 89 -4.42 11.54 0.02
N ALA A 90 -3.37 12.37 0.02
CA ALA A 90 -2.76 12.87 -1.21
C ALA A 90 -2.14 11.74 -2.06
N CYS A 91 -1.49 10.76 -1.43
CA CYS A 91 -0.98 9.56 -2.11
C CYS A 91 -2.12 8.73 -2.73
N HIS A 92 -3.25 8.58 -2.04
CA HIS A 92 -4.41 7.90 -2.64
C HIS A 92 -5.06 8.69 -3.78
N ALA A 93 -4.98 10.03 -3.76
CA ALA A 93 -5.54 10.87 -4.82
C ALA A 93 -4.80 10.68 -6.16
N VAL A 94 -3.47 10.48 -6.14
CA VAL A 94 -2.65 10.18 -7.32
C VAL A 94 -3.26 9.10 -8.19
N ALA A 95 -3.78 8.02 -7.58
CA ALA A 95 -4.36 6.89 -8.29
C ALA A 95 -5.61 7.23 -9.13
N LYS A 96 -6.17 8.43 -8.97
CA LYS A 96 -7.28 8.96 -9.80
C LYS A 96 -6.80 9.94 -10.88
N GLU A 97 -5.54 10.33 -10.84
CA GLU A 97 -4.96 11.41 -11.66
C GLU A 97 -3.94 10.88 -12.68
N ILE A 98 -3.65 9.58 -12.64
CA ILE A 98 -2.76 8.90 -13.59
C ILE A 98 -3.51 7.77 -14.30
N ASP A 99 -3.06 7.40 -15.49
CA ASP A 99 -3.69 6.36 -16.33
C ASP A 99 -2.97 5.01 -16.27
N ASP A 100 -1.71 4.99 -15.84
CA ASP A 100 -0.90 3.77 -15.78
C ASP A 100 -1.42 2.83 -14.68
N LYS A 101 -1.90 1.64 -15.06
CA LYS A 101 -2.53 0.69 -14.12
C LYS A 101 -1.56 0.21 -13.03
N VAL A 102 -0.29 0.02 -13.36
CA VAL A 102 0.73 -0.42 -12.40
C VAL A 102 1.02 0.72 -11.43
N GLY A 103 1.20 1.95 -11.94
CA GLY A 103 1.34 3.15 -11.12
C GLY A 103 0.15 3.40 -10.20
N ILE A 104 -1.09 3.19 -10.68
CA ILE A 104 -2.33 3.28 -9.86
C ILE A 104 -2.27 2.27 -8.71
N ALA A 105 -1.94 1.00 -9.01
CA ALA A 105 -1.87 -0.06 -8.00
C ALA A 105 -0.77 0.23 -6.97
N LEU A 106 0.44 0.60 -7.40
CA LEU A 106 1.54 0.94 -6.50
C LEU A 106 1.24 2.18 -5.64
N SER A 107 0.57 3.20 -6.19
CA SER A 107 0.16 4.37 -5.42
C SER A 107 -0.85 4.01 -4.33
N HIS A 108 -1.78 3.09 -4.62
CA HIS A 108 -2.67 2.54 -3.60
C HIS A 108 -1.91 1.71 -2.57
N ALA A 109 -0.94 0.89 -2.98
CA ALA A 109 -0.09 0.10 -2.09
C ALA A 109 0.66 1.01 -1.11
N ILE A 110 1.31 2.05 -1.59
CA ILE A 110 2.04 3.04 -0.77
C ILE A 110 1.08 3.76 0.19
N GLY A 111 -0.08 4.19 -0.29
CA GLY A 111 -1.09 4.83 0.55
C GLY A 111 -1.62 3.91 1.66
N GLN A 112 -1.82 2.62 1.37
CA GLN A 112 -2.20 1.61 2.38
C GLN A 112 -1.08 1.35 3.38
N GLY A 113 0.16 1.14 2.93
CA GLY A 113 1.31 0.97 3.82
C GLY A 113 1.55 2.20 4.70
N GLY A 114 1.32 3.41 4.18
CA GLY A 114 1.30 4.64 4.98
C GLY A 114 0.13 4.65 5.98
N SER A 115 -1.07 4.25 5.55
CA SER A 115 -2.28 4.18 6.39
C SER A 115 -2.16 3.23 7.57
N THR A 116 -1.19 2.30 7.56
CA THR A 116 -0.89 1.43 8.70
C THR A 116 -0.60 2.24 9.97
N VAL A 117 -0.08 3.46 9.86
CA VAL A 117 0.10 4.33 11.04
C VAL A 117 -1.21 4.71 11.74
N HIS A 118 -2.32 4.74 11.00
CA HIS A 118 -3.64 5.04 11.54
C HIS A 118 -4.29 3.80 12.14
N VAL A 119 -4.32 2.70 11.38
CA VAL A 119 -4.92 1.42 11.77
C VAL A 119 -4.11 0.29 11.15
N GLY A 120 -3.74 -0.69 11.97
CA GLY A 120 -2.86 -1.78 11.60
C GLY A 120 -3.30 -2.65 10.42
N SER A 121 -4.62 -2.86 10.24
CA SER A 121 -5.19 -3.67 9.15
C SER A 121 -4.84 -3.16 7.74
N HIS A 122 -4.47 -1.89 7.59
CA HIS A 122 -4.00 -1.34 6.32
C HIS A 122 -2.68 -1.97 5.83
N SER A 123 -1.91 -2.64 6.70
CA SER A 123 -0.70 -3.39 6.32
C SER A 123 -0.99 -4.50 5.29
N LEU A 124 -2.14 -5.17 5.39
CA LEU A 124 -2.56 -6.14 4.36
C LEU A 124 -2.92 -5.45 3.04
N GLY A 125 -3.44 -4.22 3.11
CA GLY A 125 -3.73 -3.39 1.95
C GLY A 125 -2.49 -3.12 1.10
N LEU A 126 -1.33 -2.88 1.73
CA LEU A 126 -0.05 -2.73 1.03
C LEU A 126 0.19 -3.91 0.08
N VAL A 127 0.12 -5.13 0.63
CA VAL A 127 0.37 -6.38 -0.13
C VAL A 127 -0.66 -6.60 -1.22
N VAL A 128 -1.94 -6.38 -0.93
CA VAL A 128 -3.03 -6.59 -1.90
C VAL A 128 -2.82 -5.74 -3.16
N TYR A 129 -2.43 -4.48 -2.98
CA TYR A 129 -2.22 -3.58 -4.11
C TYR A 129 -0.86 -3.76 -4.77
N GLU A 130 0.21 -4.08 -4.01
CA GLU A 130 1.52 -4.41 -4.56
C GLU A 130 1.43 -5.66 -5.45
N LEU A 131 0.78 -6.73 -4.97
CA LEU A 131 0.54 -7.93 -5.78
C LEU A 131 -0.32 -7.63 -7.01
N THR A 132 -1.29 -6.72 -6.90
CA THR A 132 -2.11 -6.29 -8.05
C THR A 132 -1.27 -5.58 -9.13
N ALA A 133 -0.15 -4.95 -8.75
CA ALA A 133 0.71 -4.23 -9.69
C ALA A 133 1.56 -5.14 -10.60
N ILE A 134 1.75 -6.41 -10.21
CA ILE A 134 2.66 -7.36 -10.90
C ILE A 134 1.93 -8.42 -11.74
N VAL A 135 0.61 -8.29 -11.92
CA VAL A 135 -0.26 -9.28 -12.58
C VAL A 135 -1.11 -8.71 -13.71
#